data_AF-A0A175YM02-F1
#
_entry.id   AF-A0A175YM02-F1
#
_cell.length_a   1.000
_cell.length_b   1.000
_cell.length_c   1.000
_cell.angle_alpha   90.00
_cell.angle_beta   90.00
_cell.angle_gamma   90.00
#
_symmetry.space_group_name_H-M   'P 1'
#
loop_
_entity.id
_entity.type
_entity.pdbx_description
1 polymer ?
#
loop_
_entity_poly.entity_id
_entity_poly.type
_entity_poly.pdbx_seq_one_letter_code
_entity_poly.pdbx_strand_id
1 'polypeptide(L)'
;MNVTQDIAETSQNESGFIEVGYISSVHGLQGEVRVNPSTGFPELRFSTPGKRWLRQQISGRETIQEVILVEGRGGHKGQKSWILKLSEIDTVEQAQQLVGSTLLVTEEERPDLEEGEFYTRDLIGMEIILKETGENVGTVVNVFDSGAGDLLQVRLNRSPKLSDGAGKPESEILASAPLVWVPFVEAIVPNVDMNKREMLITPPKGLLELNIRADERSKKERRQLEWKERKKFQKRVVAAKKKLSDLEQQHVFHGFRRGGKSEGALLANQIVGVNSKLLRLALQNIETTSKRRDLREYIEANLADQMLITSEESIKTSSKLLENGKVAMIVVMDDTGNLASEFDHEIVETSSTEDSPCMLLQSLLSNDHRLIKDLKSVPLICVSPANVLGTLESTFSENDHFGFDEKKVWFLEEEKLPVVSKPAEELNKHKILMQTPWEILQVPVGSGGVISSLSSGNILENLSVMGVEYIEVCAANQRYCESQLAGVVHARGAEVGIRYFKNRDNNEENFHMVFSMDFMKKLTKNLDNLYLQAIEKPNAHTCMVDKEWVDITPSSMNSYEFNSSIYSTLKACSSSKVCIIEIEE
;
A
#
# COMPACT_ATOMS: atom_id res chain seq x y z
N MET A 1 33.88 -11.07 20.58
CA MET A 1 34.00 -9.61 20.69
C MET A 1 33.33 -9.20 21.98
N ASN A 2 34.04 -8.47 22.83
CA ASN A 2 33.50 -7.93 24.08
C ASN A 2 33.86 -6.43 24.16
N VAL A 3 32.96 -5.62 24.70
CA VAL A 3 33.21 -4.21 24.96
C VAL A 3 33.45 -4.02 26.44
N THR A 4 34.60 -3.47 26.78
CA THR A 4 34.92 -3.15 28.16
C THR A 4 34.39 -1.75 28.46
N GLN A 5 33.54 -1.65 29.49
CA GLN A 5 33.14 -0.37 30.07
C GLN A 5 34.22 0.08 31.05
N ASP A 6 34.76 1.27 30.85
CA ASP A 6 35.36 2.01 31.96
C ASP A 6 34.22 2.39 32.90
N ILE A 7 34.05 1.63 33.99
CA ILE A 7 33.06 1.93 35.02
C ILE A 7 33.44 3.28 35.64
N ALA A 8 32.81 4.34 35.11
CA ALA A 8 32.87 5.74 35.51
C ALA A 8 34.20 6.50 35.29
N GLU A 9 34.65 6.62 34.04
CA GLU A 9 35.50 7.75 33.63
C GLU A 9 34.64 9.01 33.33
N THR A 10 33.76 9.42 34.24
CA THR A 10 33.00 10.67 34.08
C THR A 10 33.82 11.86 34.57
N SER A 11 34.67 12.41 33.70
CA SER A 11 34.81 13.87 33.54
C SER A 11 35.57 14.17 32.25
N GLN A 12 34.94 14.93 31.34
CA GLN A 12 35.70 15.75 30.42
C GLN A 12 36.50 16.75 31.26
N ASN A 13 37.81 16.60 31.29
CA ASN A 13 38.73 17.67 31.70
C ASN A 13 39.96 17.58 30.81
N GLU A 14 40.43 18.73 30.31
CA GLU A 14 41.55 18.94 29.39
C GLU A 14 42.94 18.57 29.99
N SER A 15 43.02 17.56 30.86
CA SER A 15 44.17 17.34 31.72
C SER A 15 44.81 15.93 31.64
N GLY A 16 44.49 15.09 30.65
CA GLY A 16 45.26 13.86 30.35
C GLY A 16 45.35 12.81 31.47
N PHE A 17 44.45 12.86 32.45
CA PHE A 17 44.42 11.96 33.61
C PHE A 17 43.11 11.19 33.68
N ILE A 18 43.20 9.93 34.12
CA ILE A 18 42.10 8.97 34.31
C ILE A 18 41.94 8.66 35.80
N GLU A 19 40.71 8.70 36.31
CA GLU A 19 40.38 8.34 37.70
C GLU A 19 40.36 6.82 37.90
N VAL A 20 41.14 6.31 38.85
CA VAL A 20 41.25 4.87 39.10
C VAL A 20 40.73 4.44 40.47
N GLY A 21 40.66 5.33 41.46
CA GLY A 21 40.05 5.01 42.75
C GLY A 21 39.96 6.19 43.71
N TYR A 22 39.24 6.01 44.82
CA TYR A 22 39.05 7.03 45.84
C TYR A 22 39.55 6.58 47.21
N ILE A 23 40.30 7.43 47.90
CA ILE A 23 40.82 7.16 49.25
C ILE A 23 39.69 7.36 50.27
N SER A 24 39.22 6.25 50.84
CA SER A 24 38.05 6.21 51.73
C SER A 24 38.38 6.32 53.22
N SER A 25 39.50 5.75 53.66
CA SER A 25 39.92 5.81 55.06
C SER A 25 41.42 5.53 55.21
N VAL A 26 41.98 5.84 56.39
CA VAL A 26 43.31 5.37 56.78
C VAL A 26 43.26 3.88 57.14
N HIS A 27 44.39 3.18 57.01
CA HIS A 27 44.57 1.80 57.43
C HIS A 27 45.89 1.63 58.20
N GLY A 28 45.84 0.91 59.32
CA GLY A 28 47.03 0.62 60.14
C GLY A 28 47.66 1.85 60.80
N LEU A 29 48.85 1.67 61.38
CA LEU A 29 49.63 2.71 62.05
C LEU A 29 50.79 3.25 61.19
N GLN A 30 51.05 2.63 60.03
CA GLN A 30 52.19 2.91 59.16
C GLN A 30 51.82 3.82 57.96
N GLY A 31 50.78 4.63 58.09
CA GLY A 31 50.37 5.57 57.03
C GLY A 31 49.78 4.92 55.77
N GLU A 32 49.22 3.71 55.86
CA GLU A 32 48.56 3.07 54.73
C GLU A 32 47.15 3.65 54.53
N VAL A 33 46.65 3.60 53.29
CA VAL A 33 45.33 4.13 52.93
C VAL A 33 44.45 3.07 52.31
N ARG A 34 43.15 3.13 52.59
CA ARG A 34 42.13 2.27 51.97
C ARG A 34 41.53 2.97 50.76
N VAL A 35 41.62 2.33 49.60
CA VAL A 35 41.12 2.83 48.31
C VAL A 35 39.95 1.99 47.83
N ASN A 36 38.87 2.65 47.46
CA ASN A 36 37.77 2.05 46.72
C ASN A 36 38.08 2.19 45.22
N PRO A 37 38.18 1.08 44.47
CA PRO A 37 38.40 1.13 43.03
C PRO A 37 37.26 1.83 42.30
N SER A 38 37.62 2.65 41.33
CA SER A 38 36.74 3.17 40.28
C SER A 38 37.25 2.76 38.90
N THR A 39 37.90 1.60 38.81
CA THR A 39 38.50 1.04 37.59
C THR A 39 38.11 -0.43 37.44
N GLY A 40 38.02 -0.89 36.19
CA GLY A 40 37.80 -2.31 35.84
C GLY A 40 39.03 -3.20 36.04
N PHE A 41 40.22 -2.61 36.25
CA PHE A 41 41.50 -3.34 36.38
C PHE A 41 42.22 -3.03 37.71
N PRO A 42 41.58 -3.19 38.88
CA PRO A 42 42.17 -2.78 40.15
C PRO A 42 43.44 -3.57 40.49
N GLU A 43 43.51 -4.85 40.14
CA GLU A 43 44.71 -5.68 40.36
C GLU A 43 45.92 -5.11 39.62
N LEU A 44 45.75 -4.75 38.35
CA LEU A 44 46.81 -4.17 37.53
C LEU A 44 47.23 -2.78 38.07
N ARG A 45 46.25 -1.95 38.44
CA ARG A 45 46.47 -0.55 38.85
C ARG A 45 47.06 -0.40 40.24
N PHE A 46 46.72 -1.31 41.15
CA PHE A 46 47.04 -1.17 42.58
C PHE A 46 48.08 -2.17 43.08
N SER A 47 48.28 -3.31 42.43
CA SER A 47 49.33 -4.26 42.85
C SER A 47 50.72 -3.88 42.33
N THR A 48 50.78 -3.07 41.27
CA THR A 48 52.05 -2.66 40.64
C THR A 48 52.56 -1.36 41.26
N PRO A 49 53.78 -1.35 41.85
CA PRO A 49 54.41 -0.12 42.29
C PRO A 49 54.64 0.82 41.11
N GLY A 50 54.52 2.12 41.31
CA GLY A 50 54.70 3.09 40.23
C GLY A 50 54.15 4.47 40.52
N LYS A 51 54.30 5.34 39.53
CA LYS A 51 53.86 6.73 39.57
C LYS A 51 52.34 6.81 39.49
N ARG A 52 51.72 7.60 40.36
CA ARG A 52 50.30 7.90 40.37
C ARG A 52 50.11 9.38 40.67
N TRP A 53 48.89 9.88 40.56
CA TRP A 53 48.56 11.25 40.92
C TRP A 53 47.39 11.28 41.89
N LEU A 54 47.42 12.20 42.85
CA LEU A 54 46.32 12.46 43.76
C LEU A 54 45.69 13.80 43.40
N ARG A 55 44.38 13.78 43.18
CA ARG A 55 43.55 14.97 43.07
C ARG A 55 42.92 15.27 44.43
N GLN A 56 43.16 16.49 44.90
CA GLN A 56 42.68 16.99 46.19
C GLN A 56 42.02 18.36 46.04
N GLN A 57 41.07 18.65 46.92
CA GLN A 57 40.47 19.97 47.07
C GLN A 57 41.05 20.65 48.31
N ILE A 58 42.01 21.54 48.11
CA ILE A 58 42.69 22.27 49.19
C ILE A 58 42.26 23.74 49.11
N SER A 59 41.59 24.23 50.17
CA SER A 59 41.09 25.61 50.24
C SER A 59 40.19 26.02 49.05
N GLY A 60 39.36 25.09 48.56
CA GLY A 60 38.44 25.32 47.45
C GLY A 60 39.10 25.39 46.07
N ARG A 61 40.38 25.00 45.96
CA ARG A 61 41.08 24.84 44.68
C ARG A 61 41.46 23.38 44.47
N GLU A 62 41.33 22.94 43.23
CA GLU A 62 41.79 21.62 42.82
C GLU A 62 43.31 21.62 42.65
N THR A 63 43.97 20.63 43.25
CA THR A 63 45.41 20.39 43.08
C THR A 63 45.64 18.93 42.73
N ILE A 64 46.45 18.69 41.69
CA ILE A 64 46.92 17.37 41.30
C ILE A 64 48.40 17.27 41.70
N GLN A 65 48.73 16.28 42.52
CA GLN A 65 50.10 16.03 42.99
C GLN A 65 50.54 14.63 42.62
N GLU A 66 51.81 14.49 42.23
CA GLU A 66 52.43 13.19 41.96
C GLU A 66 52.70 12.45 43.27
N VAL A 67 52.40 11.15 43.29
CA VAL A 67 52.73 10.24 44.38
C VAL A 67 53.29 8.93 43.83
N ILE A 68 54.11 8.26 44.61
CA ILE A 68 54.64 6.95 44.24
C ILE A 68 53.90 5.88 45.05
N LEU A 69 53.21 4.99 44.37
CA LEU A 69 52.66 3.77 44.94
C LEU A 69 53.79 2.78 45.18
N VAL A 70 54.02 2.41 46.44
CA VAL A 70 55.10 1.51 46.86
C VAL A 70 54.60 0.07 46.92
N GLU A 71 53.41 -0.14 47.47
CA GLU A 71 52.80 -1.45 47.61
C GLU A 71 51.28 -1.29 47.60
N GLY A 72 50.57 -2.25 47.01
CA GLY A 72 49.13 -2.35 47.19
C GLY A 72 48.68 -3.79 47.34
N ARG A 73 47.76 -4.02 48.27
CA ARG A 73 47.19 -5.32 48.58
C ARG A 73 45.67 -5.27 48.54
N GLY A 74 45.08 -6.19 47.79
CA GLY A 74 43.63 -6.37 47.75
C GLY A 74 43.09 -6.95 49.06
N GLY A 75 41.84 -6.64 49.39
CA GLY A 75 41.13 -7.35 50.47
C GLY A 75 40.91 -8.83 50.14
N HIS A 76 40.67 -9.66 51.16
CA HIS A 76 40.28 -11.07 50.97
C HIS A 76 38.99 -11.18 50.13
N LYS A 77 38.80 -12.34 49.46
CA LYS A 77 37.66 -12.65 48.57
C LYS A 77 36.34 -12.10 49.13
N GLY A 78 35.82 -11.04 48.50
CA GLY A 78 34.54 -10.39 48.83
C GLY A 78 34.63 -8.93 49.31
N GLN A 79 35.82 -8.38 49.62
CA GLN A 79 35.96 -6.95 49.92
C GLN A 79 36.38 -6.14 48.68
N LYS A 80 35.56 -5.15 48.31
CA LYS A 80 35.77 -4.25 47.16
C LYS A 80 36.78 -3.11 47.42
N SER A 81 37.69 -3.25 48.39
CA SER A 81 38.63 -2.17 48.77
C SER A 81 40.07 -2.66 48.80
N TRP A 82 40.98 -1.78 48.42
CA TRP A 82 42.43 -2.02 48.37
C TRP A 82 43.13 -1.25 49.48
N ILE A 83 44.25 -1.77 49.98
CA ILE A 83 45.13 -1.07 50.92
C ILE A 83 46.39 -0.70 50.16
N LEU A 84 46.70 0.58 50.08
CA LEU A 84 47.86 1.11 49.37
C LEU A 84 48.83 1.76 50.35
N LYS A 85 50.13 1.57 50.11
CA LYS A 85 51.23 2.29 50.74
C LYS A 85 51.82 3.25 49.73
N LEU A 86 51.76 4.55 50.05
CA LEU A 86 52.36 5.61 49.24
C LEU A 86 53.71 6.00 49.84
N SER A 87 54.65 6.39 48.98
CA SER A 87 55.95 6.92 49.40
C SER A 87 55.76 8.21 50.19
N GLU A 88 56.60 8.44 51.20
CA GLU A 88 56.62 9.65 52.05
C GLU A 88 55.39 9.84 52.98
N ILE A 89 54.51 8.84 53.07
CA ILE A 89 53.35 8.82 53.97
C ILE A 89 53.53 7.68 54.98
N ASP A 90 54.15 7.98 56.13
CA ASP A 90 54.56 6.98 57.13
C ASP A 90 53.76 7.03 58.43
N THR A 91 52.94 8.07 58.61
CA THR A 91 52.14 8.30 59.81
C THR A 91 50.65 8.30 59.51
N VAL A 92 49.83 7.99 60.53
CA VAL A 92 48.37 8.00 60.43
C VAL A 92 47.86 9.42 60.12
N GLU A 93 48.51 10.44 60.69
CA GLU A 93 48.17 11.85 60.50
C GLU A 93 48.38 12.28 59.04
N GLN A 94 49.48 11.86 58.41
CA GLN A 94 49.74 12.11 56.99
C GLN A 94 48.72 11.39 56.09
N ALA A 95 48.42 10.12 56.37
CA ALA A 95 47.44 9.37 55.62
C ALA A 95 46.01 9.95 55.77
N GLN A 96 45.68 10.49 56.95
CA GLN A 96 44.38 11.11 57.21
C GLN A 96 44.13 12.36 56.35
N GLN A 97 45.19 13.10 56.00
CA GLN A 97 45.11 14.24 55.07
C GLN A 97 44.76 13.82 53.64
N LEU A 98 45.02 12.55 53.29
CA LEU A 98 44.73 12.01 51.96
C LEU A 98 43.31 11.43 51.85
N VAL A 99 42.60 11.24 52.97
CA VAL A 99 41.21 10.77 52.94
C VAL A 99 40.34 11.82 52.25
N GLY A 100 39.61 11.41 51.20
CA GLY A 100 38.91 12.35 50.33
C GLY A 100 39.55 12.55 48.95
N SER A 101 40.77 12.08 48.76
CA SER A 101 41.50 12.27 47.50
C SER A 101 41.10 11.22 46.45
N THR A 102 41.12 11.62 45.18
CA THR A 102 40.99 10.69 44.04
C THR A 102 42.36 10.33 43.52
N LEU A 103 42.62 9.03 43.33
CA LEU A 103 43.82 8.50 42.68
C LEU A 103 43.62 8.49 41.16
N LEU A 104 44.63 8.96 40.44
CA LEU A 104 44.65 9.14 39.01
C LEU A 104 45.87 8.44 38.38
N VAL A 105 45.75 8.11 37.09
CA VAL A 105 46.84 7.68 36.19
C VAL A 105 46.83 8.53 34.92
N THR A 106 47.92 8.56 34.16
CA THR A 106 47.95 9.23 32.85
C THR A 106 47.24 8.40 31.78
N GLU A 107 46.70 9.08 30.78
CA GLU A 107 46.01 8.46 29.63
C GLU A 107 46.92 7.50 28.84
N GLU A 108 48.23 7.73 28.85
CA GLU A 108 49.25 6.89 28.20
C GLU A 108 49.44 5.52 28.86
N GLU A 109 48.98 5.33 30.11
CA GLU A 109 49.09 4.05 30.84
C GLU A 109 47.87 3.15 30.63
N ARG A 110 47.12 3.30 29.52
CA ARG A 110 46.00 2.38 29.20
C ARG A 110 46.52 0.94 29.07
N PRO A 111 45.86 -0.05 29.67
CA PRO A 111 46.21 -1.45 29.43
C PRO A 111 45.97 -1.79 27.96
N ASP A 112 46.89 -2.56 27.38
CA ASP A 112 46.66 -3.22 26.10
C ASP A 112 45.51 -4.22 26.28
N LEU A 113 44.52 -4.15 25.39
CA LEU A 113 43.38 -5.08 25.36
C LEU A 113 43.75 -6.37 24.61
N GLU A 114 43.09 -7.47 24.95
CA GLU A 114 43.23 -8.72 24.19
C GLU A 114 42.57 -8.59 22.80
N GLU A 115 42.94 -9.48 21.88
CA GLU A 115 42.38 -9.47 20.52
C GLU A 115 40.86 -9.69 20.55
N GLY A 116 40.10 -8.72 20.04
CA GLY A 116 38.63 -8.75 20.04
C GLY A 116 37.98 -8.08 21.25
N GLU A 117 38.76 -7.45 22.12
CA GLU A 117 38.29 -6.53 23.16
C GLU A 117 38.44 -5.07 22.69
N PHE A 118 37.42 -4.25 22.98
CA PHE A 118 37.41 -2.84 22.58
C PHE A 118 36.94 -1.94 23.72
N TYR A 119 37.53 -0.75 23.83
CA TYR A 119 37.02 0.28 24.73
C TYR A 119 35.75 0.90 24.16
N THR A 120 34.72 1.05 24.99
CA THR A 120 33.44 1.69 24.62
C THR A 120 33.65 3.03 23.91
N ARG A 121 34.60 3.83 24.39
CA ARG A 121 34.90 5.18 23.89
C ARG A 121 35.44 5.17 22.47
N ASP A 122 36.23 4.16 22.13
CA ASP A 122 36.85 4.07 20.82
C ASP A 122 35.83 3.65 19.76
N LEU A 123 34.82 2.88 20.16
CA LEU A 123 33.73 2.44 19.28
C LEU A 123 32.75 3.58 18.96
N ILE A 124 32.55 4.53 19.88
CA ILE A 124 31.65 5.67 19.66
C ILE A 124 32.20 6.56 18.55
N GLY A 125 31.35 6.93 17.60
CA GLY A 125 31.71 7.76 16.44
C GLY A 125 32.30 6.98 15.27
N MET A 126 32.40 5.64 15.34
CA MET A 126 32.81 4.84 14.17
C MET A 126 31.71 4.77 13.12
N GLU A 127 32.11 4.79 11.85
CA GLU A 127 31.21 4.62 10.71
C GLU A 127 30.85 3.15 10.51
N ILE A 128 29.60 2.89 10.11
CA ILE A 128 29.08 1.55 9.89
C ILE A 128 28.87 1.34 8.40
N ILE A 129 29.53 0.32 7.85
CA ILE A 129 29.52 0.00 6.43
C ILE A 129 28.93 -1.40 6.22
N LEU A 130 28.00 -1.54 5.28
CA LEU A 130 27.47 -2.83 4.86
C LEU A 130 28.53 -3.62 4.09
N LYS A 131 28.89 -4.81 4.57
CA LYS A 131 29.90 -5.66 3.92
C LYS A 131 29.51 -6.09 2.51
N GLU A 132 28.21 -6.29 2.25
CA GLU A 132 27.71 -6.75 0.95
C GLU A 132 27.73 -5.66 -0.13
N THR A 133 27.42 -4.42 0.25
CA THR A 133 27.22 -3.30 -0.71
C THR A 133 28.32 -2.24 -0.64
N GLY A 134 29.10 -2.20 0.43
CA GLY A 134 30.05 -1.11 0.73
C GLY A 134 29.37 0.20 1.12
N GLU A 135 28.06 0.19 1.36
CA GLU A 135 27.29 1.40 1.69
C GLU A 135 27.50 1.83 3.15
N ASN A 136 27.74 3.13 3.37
CA ASN A 136 27.77 3.72 4.70
C ASN A 136 26.33 3.90 5.23
N VAL A 137 26.01 3.15 6.27
CA VAL A 137 24.67 3.03 6.86
C VAL A 137 24.44 4.07 7.96
N GLY A 138 25.50 4.50 8.65
CA GLY A 138 25.35 5.31 9.85
C GLY A 138 26.59 5.39 10.72
N THR A 139 26.41 5.91 11.92
CA THR A 139 27.49 6.10 12.90
C THR A 139 27.08 5.56 14.26
N VAL A 140 28.01 4.93 14.98
CA VAL A 140 27.80 4.51 16.37
C VAL A 140 27.67 5.74 17.26
N VAL A 141 26.57 5.85 18.00
CA VAL A 141 26.33 6.96 18.93
C VAL A 141 26.54 6.57 20.39
N ASN A 142 26.41 5.28 20.72
CA ASN A 142 26.57 4.78 22.09
C ASN A 142 26.73 3.26 22.09
N VAL A 143 27.21 2.69 23.20
CA VAL A 143 27.28 1.24 23.44
C VAL A 143 26.65 0.90 24.78
N PHE A 144 25.81 -0.12 24.82
CA PHE A 144 25.07 -0.55 26.01
C PHE A 144 25.39 -2.01 26.33
N ASP A 145 25.78 -2.27 27.57
CA ASP A 145 25.84 -3.63 28.11
C ASP A 145 24.43 -4.05 28.53
N SER A 146 23.88 -5.07 27.85
CA SER A 146 22.54 -5.61 28.13
C SER A 146 22.54 -6.77 29.14
N GLY A 147 23.71 -7.16 29.65
CA GLY A 147 23.91 -8.34 30.49
C GLY A 147 23.94 -9.67 29.71
N ALA A 148 23.44 -9.69 28.46
CA ALA A 148 23.52 -10.82 27.54
C ALA A 148 24.54 -10.60 26.40
N GLY A 149 25.23 -9.45 26.40
CA GLY A 149 26.16 -9.00 25.37
C GLY A 149 25.99 -7.50 25.07
N ASP A 150 26.98 -6.94 24.37
CA ASP A 150 27.02 -5.53 24.04
C ASP A 150 26.13 -5.17 22.84
N LEU A 151 25.45 -4.02 22.94
CA LEU A 151 24.57 -3.47 21.92
C LEU A 151 25.07 -2.10 21.47
N LEU A 152 25.37 -1.96 20.18
CA LEU A 152 25.65 -0.66 19.56
C LEU A 152 24.34 0.07 19.30
N GLN A 153 24.29 1.34 19.71
CA GLN A 153 23.27 2.28 19.26
C GLN A 153 23.80 3.00 18.01
N VAL A 154 23.08 2.89 16.90
CA VAL A 154 23.52 3.39 15.60
C VAL A 154 22.56 4.44 15.10
N ARG A 155 23.06 5.61 14.70
CA ARG A 155 22.28 6.63 13.99
C ARG A 155 22.39 6.40 12.50
N LEU A 156 21.27 6.18 11.84
CA LEU A 156 21.22 5.91 10.40
C LEU A 156 21.33 7.19 9.57
N ASN A 157 22.16 7.15 8.52
CA ASN A 157 22.27 8.21 7.52
C ASN A 157 21.16 8.04 6.48
N ARG A 158 19.95 8.58 6.70
CA ARG A 158 18.90 8.40 5.68
C ARG A 158 19.13 9.26 4.44
N SER A 159 19.23 8.60 3.27
CA SER A 159 18.40 8.94 2.10
C SER A 159 18.35 7.75 1.13
N PRO A 160 17.15 7.19 0.84
CA PRO A 160 16.57 7.47 -0.48
C PRO A 160 15.03 7.65 -0.49
N LYS A 161 14.61 8.62 -1.33
CA LYS A 161 13.28 8.85 -1.92
C LYS A 161 12.10 9.24 -1.00
N LEU A 162 12.09 10.50 -0.57
CA LEU A 162 10.90 11.35 -0.69
C LEU A 162 11.30 12.61 -1.46
N SER A 163 10.95 12.65 -2.74
CA SER A 163 10.65 13.92 -3.39
C SER A 163 9.35 14.43 -2.76
N ASP A 164 9.44 15.47 -1.94
CA ASP A 164 8.51 16.59 -1.96
C ASP A 164 9.03 17.74 -1.10
N GLY A 165 9.04 18.93 -1.70
CA GLY A 165 9.79 20.10 -1.29
C GLY A 165 9.43 20.68 0.08
N ALA A 166 10.47 21.04 0.83
CA ALA A 166 10.65 22.34 1.50
C ALA A 166 11.95 22.24 2.31
N GLY A 167 12.91 23.14 2.04
CA GLY A 167 14.23 23.14 2.67
C GLY A 167 14.14 23.23 4.19
N LYS A 168 14.52 22.16 4.88
CA LYS A 168 14.90 22.20 6.29
C LYS A 168 16.44 22.13 6.39
N PRO A 169 17.05 22.89 7.31
CA PRO A 169 18.50 22.92 7.46
C PRO A 169 19.06 21.56 7.87
N GLU A 170 20.24 21.22 7.35
CA GLU A 170 20.99 19.95 7.56
C GLU A 170 21.10 19.54 9.04
N SER A 171 21.14 20.52 9.94
CA SER A 171 21.22 20.32 11.38
C SER A 171 19.93 19.78 12.03
N GLU A 172 18.75 19.97 11.42
CA GLU A 172 17.48 19.36 11.88
C GLU A 172 17.30 17.93 11.35
N ILE A 173 17.86 17.63 10.16
CA ILE A 173 17.85 16.29 9.55
C ILE A 173 18.69 15.32 10.40
N LEU A 174 19.85 15.78 10.88
CA LEU A 174 20.74 15.01 11.78
C LEU A 174 20.12 14.72 13.16
N ALA A 175 19.25 15.60 13.67
CA ALA A 175 18.56 15.39 14.94
C ALA A 175 17.39 14.40 14.85
N SER A 176 16.86 14.16 13.64
CA SER A 176 15.70 13.29 13.38
C SER A 176 16.05 11.94 12.74
N ALA A 177 17.35 11.65 12.58
CA ALA A 177 17.84 10.39 12.03
C ALA A 177 17.45 9.19 12.94
N PRO A 178 16.89 8.09 12.38
CA PRO A 178 16.44 6.97 13.18
C PRO A 178 17.61 6.25 13.88
N LEU A 179 17.39 5.88 15.14
CA LEU A 179 18.32 5.09 15.94
C LEU A 179 17.96 3.60 15.87
N VAL A 180 18.95 2.76 15.64
CA VAL A 180 18.83 1.29 15.60
C VAL A 180 19.77 0.66 16.60
N TRP A 181 19.39 -0.51 17.11
CA TRP A 181 20.22 -1.33 17.99
C TRP A 181 20.85 -2.46 17.18
N VAL A 182 22.18 -2.55 17.22
CA VAL A 182 22.96 -3.57 16.51
C VAL A 182 23.76 -4.37 17.54
N PRO A 183 23.55 -5.69 17.69
CA PRO A 183 24.36 -6.49 18.60
C PRO A 183 25.82 -6.53 18.17
N PHE A 184 26.74 -6.27 19.10
CA PHE A 184 28.18 -6.25 18.86
C PHE A 184 28.78 -7.64 19.04
N VAL A 185 28.50 -8.50 18.07
CA VAL A 185 29.01 -9.88 18.02
C VAL A 185 29.68 -10.11 16.68
N GLU A 186 30.71 -10.97 16.65
CA GLU A 186 31.50 -11.25 15.43
C GLU A 186 30.64 -11.67 14.23
N ALA A 187 29.53 -12.38 14.47
CA ALA A 187 28.60 -12.77 13.42
C ALA A 187 27.92 -11.58 12.72
N ILE A 188 27.71 -10.47 13.43
CA ILE A 188 27.04 -9.26 12.90
C ILE A 188 28.07 -8.17 12.56
N VAL A 189 29.13 -8.03 13.36
CA VAL A 189 30.22 -7.07 13.17
C VAL A 189 31.52 -7.85 13.00
N PRO A 190 31.79 -8.46 11.83
CA PRO A 190 32.96 -9.32 11.64
C PRO A 190 34.30 -8.57 11.59
N ASN A 191 34.29 -7.25 11.37
CA ASN A 191 35.53 -6.49 11.25
C ASN A 191 35.37 -5.06 11.79
N VAL A 192 36.36 -4.66 12.59
CA VAL A 192 36.45 -3.35 13.24
C VAL A 192 37.84 -2.80 12.93
N ASP A 193 37.92 -1.75 12.10
CA ASP A 193 39.18 -1.08 11.73
C ASP A 193 39.35 0.20 12.58
N MET A 194 40.20 0.09 13.59
CA MET A 194 40.48 1.19 14.52
C MET A 194 41.26 2.34 13.89
N ASN A 195 42.03 2.08 12.83
CA ASN A 195 42.82 3.12 12.15
C ASN A 195 41.92 3.99 11.26
N LYS A 196 40.96 3.35 10.58
CA LYS A 196 40.00 4.06 9.71
C LYS A 196 38.76 4.57 10.44
N ARG A 197 38.52 4.10 11.68
CA ARG A 197 37.29 4.31 12.45
C ARG A 197 36.04 3.77 11.72
N GLU A 198 36.17 2.60 11.10
CA GLU A 198 35.10 1.93 10.33
C GLU A 198 34.77 0.55 10.90
N MET A 199 33.49 0.18 10.88
CA MET A 199 32.98 -1.15 11.22
C MET A 199 32.24 -1.74 10.04
N LEU A 200 32.65 -2.94 9.60
CA LEU A 200 31.91 -3.70 8.60
C LEU A 200 30.87 -4.57 9.28
N ILE A 201 29.61 -4.45 8.84
CA ILE A 201 28.50 -5.22 9.38
C ILE A 201 27.87 -6.16 8.34
N THR A 202 27.33 -7.28 8.84
CA THR A 202 26.56 -8.28 8.07
C THR A 202 25.22 -8.52 8.77
N PRO A 203 24.32 -7.51 8.80
CA PRO A 203 23.09 -7.59 9.57
C PRO A 203 22.10 -8.59 8.96
N PRO A 204 21.35 -9.36 9.77
CA PRO A 204 20.21 -10.12 9.29
C PRO A 204 19.17 -9.22 8.62
N LYS A 205 18.43 -9.76 7.65
CA LYS A 205 17.36 -9.02 6.95
C LYS A 205 16.37 -8.41 7.95
N GLY A 206 16.08 -7.12 7.77
CA GLY A 206 15.15 -6.36 8.61
C GLY A 206 15.72 -5.78 9.90
N LEU A 207 16.96 -6.12 10.33
CA LEU A 207 17.55 -5.58 11.58
C LEU A 207 17.59 -4.04 11.58
N LEU A 208 17.95 -3.43 10.45
CA LEU A 208 18.04 -1.98 10.28
C LEU A 208 16.65 -1.29 10.21
N GLU A 209 15.57 -2.06 10.11
CA GLU A 209 14.20 -1.56 9.97
C GLU A 209 13.40 -1.64 11.29
N LEU A 210 13.87 -2.39 12.29
CA LEU A 210 13.14 -2.74 13.51
C LEU A 210 12.70 -1.55 14.39
N ASN A 211 13.29 -0.36 14.21
CA ASN A 211 12.94 0.85 14.96
C ASN A 211 12.61 2.07 14.10
N ILE A 212 12.47 1.88 12.78
CA ILE A 212 11.92 2.90 11.92
C ILE A 212 10.45 3.07 12.28
N ARG A 213 10.12 4.10 13.07
CA ARG A 213 8.73 4.47 13.29
C ARG A 213 8.17 4.95 11.95
N ALA A 214 7.35 4.12 11.31
CA ALA A 214 6.66 4.45 10.07
C ALA A 214 5.70 5.65 10.20
N ASP A 215 5.42 6.12 11.42
CA ASP A 215 4.47 7.19 11.69
C ASP A 215 5.07 8.19 12.70
N GLU A 216 5.25 9.45 12.31
CA GLU A 216 5.75 10.54 13.18
C GLU A 216 4.64 11.13 14.09
N ARG A 217 3.38 10.74 13.90
CA ARG A 217 2.23 11.32 14.63
C ARG A 217 2.27 10.98 16.12
N SER A 218 1.76 11.90 16.94
CA SER A 218 1.67 11.74 18.40
C SER A 218 0.71 10.61 18.81
N LYS A 219 0.91 10.02 20.00
CA LYS A 219 0.00 9.00 20.56
C LYS A 219 -1.47 9.45 20.61
N LYS A 220 -1.69 10.75 20.84
CA LYS A 220 -3.03 11.35 20.87
C LYS A 220 -3.67 11.35 19.49
N GLU A 221 -2.93 11.75 18.46
CA GLU A 221 -3.41 11.77 17.07
C GLU A 221 -3.71 10.37 16.56
N ARG A 222 -2.86 9.38 16.85
CA ARG A 222 -3.11 7.97 16.47
C ARG A 222 -4.41 7.45 17.07
N ARG A 223 -4.62 7.64 18.38
CA ARG A 223 -5.87 7.25 19.05
C ARG A 223 -7.09 7.95 18.47
N GLN A 224 -6.96 9.22 18.10
CA GLN A 224 -8.05 9.95 17.43
C GLN A 224 -8.36 9.38 16.05
N LEU A 225 -7.33 9.02 15.28
CA LEU A 225 -7.47 8.44 13.95
C LEU A 225 -8.09 7.04 14.03
N GLU A 226 -7.59 6.18 14.91
CA GLU A 226 -8.16 4.86 15.22
C GLU A 226 -9.64 4.97 15.64
N TRP A 227 -9.97 5.95 16.48
CA TRP A 227 -11.36 6.18 16.90
C TRP A 227 -12.24 6.65 15.73
N LYS A 228 -11.73 7.55 14.87
CA LYS A 228 -12.44 8.01 13.67
C LYS A 228 -12.67 6.85 12.71
N GLU A 229 -11.67 6.01 12.46
CA GLU A 229 -11.77 4.82 11.63
C GLU A 229 -12.76 3.82 12.22
N ARG A 230 -12.70 3.55 13.53
CA ARG A 230 -13.64 2.67 14.20
C ARG A 230 -15.08 3.16 14.10
N LYS A 231 -15.32 4.47 14.22
CA LYS A 231 -16.63 5.08 13.99
C LYS A 231 -17.08 4.95 12.53
N LYS A 232 -16.19 5.20 11.56
CA LYS A 232 -16.48 5.07 10.12
C LYS A 232 -16.86 3.62 9.79
N PHE A 233 -16.08 2.66 10.29
CA PHE A 233 -16.35 1.24 10.16
C PHE A 233 -17.71 0.86 10.77
N GLN A 234 -17.98 1.26 12.03
CA GLN A 234 -19.25 0.94 12.68
C GLN A 234 -20.45 1.53 11.92
N LYS A 235 -20.35 2.77 11.43
CA LYS A 235 -21.39 3.37 10.58
C LYS A 235 -21.63 2.56 9.30
N ARG A 236 -20.56 2.10 8.64
CA ARG A 236 -20.66 1.26 7.43
C ARG A 236 -21.32 -0.09 7.72
N VAL A 237 -20.94 -0.76 8.80
CA VAL A 237 -21.56 -2.03 9.22
C VAL A 237 -23.05 -1.84 9.51
N VAL A 238 -23.45 -0.74 10.16
CA VAL A 238 -24.87 -0.43 10.40
C VAL A 238 -25.61 -0.21 9.10
N ALA A 239 -25.03 0.55 8.16
CA ALA A 239 -25.63 0.76 6.83
C ALA A 239 -25.77 -0.55 6.05
N ALA A 240 -24.74 -1.40 6.05
CA ALA A 240 -24.77 -2.72 5.44
C ALA A 240 -25.88 -3.59 6.04
N LYS A 241 -25.97 -3.65 7.37
CA LYS A 241 -27.01 -4.44 8.05
C LYS A 241 -28.42 -3.96 7.74
N LYS A 242 -28.64 -2.64 7.74
CA LYS A 242 -29.92 -2.05 7.35
C LYS A 242 -30.31 -2.47 5.93
N LYS A 243 -29.38 -2.34 4.98
CA LYS A 243 -29.61 -2.69 3.58
C LYS A 243 -29.93 -4.18 3.38
N LEU A 244 -29.23 -5.08 4.07
CA LEU A 244 -29.56 -6.50 4.06
C LEU A 244 -30.92 -6.80 4.68
N SER A 245 -31.31 -6.11 5.76
CA SER A 245 -32.66 -6.23 6.32
C SER A 245 -33.73 -5.80 5.33
N ASP A 246 -33.50 -4.69 4.61
CA ASP A 246 -34.40 -4.18 3.57
C ASP A 246 -34.48 -5.10 2.33
N LEU A 247 -33.53 -6.02 2.18
CA LEU A 247 -33.47 -7.05 1.11
C LEU A 247 -33.85 -8.45 1.61
N GLU A 248 -34.18 -8.61 2.90
CA GLU A 248 -34.45 -9.90 3.55
C GLU A 248 -33.27 -10.91 3.49
N GLN A 249 -32.04 -10.42 3.56
CA GLN A 249 -30.80 -11.20 3.45
C GLN A 249 -30.03 -11.26 4.78
N GLN A 250 -30.74 -11.47 5.89
CA GLN A 250 -30.14 -11.47 7.24
C GLN A 250 -29.14 -12.61 7.48
N HIS A 251 -29.14 -13.67 6.66
CA HIS A 251 -28.17 -14.77 6.77
C HIS A 251 -26.73 -14.29 6.55
N VAL A 252 -26.53 -13.24 5.75
CA VAL A 252 -25.22 -12.60 5.55
C VAL A 252 -24.67 -11.99 6.87
N PHE A 253 -25.51 -11.74 7.88
CA PHE A 253 -25.06 -11.22 9.18
C PHE A 253 -24.09 -12.14 9.90
N HIS A 254 -24.13 -13.45 9.60
CA HIS A 254 -23.19 -14.41 10.15
C HIS A 254 -21.75 -14.08 9.76
N GLY A 255 -21.53 -13.48 8.58
CA GLY A 255 -20.19 -13.13 8.13
C GLY A 255 -19.49 -12.08 8.99
N PHE A 256 -20.25 -11.06 9.44
CA PHE A 256 -19.75 -10.04 10.37
C PHE A 256 -19.36 -10.59 11.74
N ARG A 257 -19.77 -11.81 12.11
CA ARG A 257 -19.43 -12.43 13.39
C ARG A 257 -18.15 -13.25 13.34
N ARG A 258 -17.72 -13.71 12.15
CA ARG A 258 -16.56 -14.60 11.98
C ARG A 258 -15.31 -13.85 11.53
N GLY A 259 -15.44 -12.86 10.66
CA GLY A 259 -14.31 -12.09 10.16
C GLY A 259 -13.66 -11.20 11.23
N GLY A 260 -12.37 -10.91 11.07
CA GLY A 260 -11.69 -9.85 11.80
C GLY A 260 -12.14 -8.46 11.32
N LYS A 261 -11.39 -7.42 11.69
CA LYS A 261 -11.77 -6.03 11.36
C LYS A 261 -11.67 -5.75 9.85
N SER A 262 -10.63 -6.26 9.20
CA SER A 262 -10.39 -6.13 7.75
C SER A 262 -11.48 -6.84 6.97
N GLU A 263 -11.77 -8.09 7.31
CA GLU A 263 -12.74 -8.93 6.64
C GLU A 263 -14.16 -8.39 6.83
N GLY A 264 -14.51 -7.98 8.05
CA GLY A 264 -15.79 -7.32 8.30
C GLY A 264 -15.94 -5.98 7.56
N ALA A 265 -14.85 -5.26 7.31
CA ALA A 265 -14.85 -4.02 6.54
C ALA A 265 -15.04 -4.28 5.04
N LEU A 266 -14.40 -5.32 4.51
CA LEU A 266 -14.60 -5.82 3.15
C LEU A 266 -16.07 -6.14 2.91
N LEU A 267 -16.66 -7.02 3.74
CA LEU A 267 -18.06 -7.41 3.64
C LEU A 267 -19.00 -6.19 3.71
N ALA A 268 -18.75 -5.28 4.66
CA ALA A 268 -19.56 -4.07 4.80
C ALA A 268 -19.51 -3.19 3.54
N ASN A 269 -18.32 -3.04 2.94
CA ASN A 269 -18.15 -2.24 1.73
C ASN A 269 -18.87 -2.89 0.54
N GLN A 270 -18.74 -4.21 0.34
CA GLN A 270 -19.43 -4.93 -0.74
C GLN A 270 -20.95 -4.76 -0.63
N ILE A 271 -21.52 -5.02 0.54
CA ILE A 271 -22.97 -4.89 0.77
C ILE A 271 -23.43 -3.44 0.54
N VAL A 272 -22.70 -2.45 1.08
CA VAL A 272 -23.05 -1.03 0.88
C VAL A 272 -22.95 -0.65 -0.61
N GLY A 273 -22.05 -1.27 -1.37
CA GLY A 273 -21.88 -1.08 -2.81
C GLY A 273 -23.02 -1.66 -3.67
N VAL A 274 -23.62 -2.80 -3.28
CA VAL A 274 -24.66 -3.48 -4.10
C VAL A 274 -25.75 -2.54 -4.61
N ASN A 275 -25.99 -2.44 -5.92
CA ASN A 275 -27.13 -1.66 -6.40
C ASN A 275 -28.46 -2.37 -6.08
N SER A 276 -29.12 -1.97 -4.97
CA SER A 276 -30.37 -2.60 -4.51
C SER A 276 -31.55 -2.42 -5.47
N LYS A 277 -31.57 -1.34 -6.26
CA LYS A 277 -32.63 -1.14 -7.26
C LYS A 277 -32.45 -2.14 -8.39
N LEU A 278 -31.23 -2.26 -8.90
CA LEU A 278 -30.87 -3.19 -9.97
C LEU A 278 -31.07 -4.65 -9.53
N LEU A 279 -30.68 -5.01 -8.29
CA LEU A 279 -30.89 -6.35 -7.75
C LEU A 279 -32.39 -6.71 -7.66
N ARG A 280 -33.26 -5.79 -7.24
CA ARG A 280 -34.72 -6.04 -7.18
C ARG A 280 -35.30 -6.27 -8.57
N LEU A 281 -34.88 -5.46 -9.54
CA LEU A 281 -35.27 -5.62 -10.95
C LEU A 281 -34.82 -7.00 -11.49
N ALA A 282 -33.58 -7.39 -11.18
CA ALA A 282 -33.04 -8.67 -11.58
C ALA A 282 -33.84 -9.86 -11.01
N LEU A 283 -34.21 -9.78 -9.73
CA LEU A 283 -35.04 -10.80 -9.07
C LEU A 283 -36.45 -10.90 -9.68
N GLN A 284 -37.08 -9.77 -10.05
CA GLN A 284 -38.38 -9.76 -10.73
C GLN A 284 -38.32 -10.42 -12.12
N ASN A 285 -37.18 -10.30 -12.82
CA ASN A 285 -37.00 -10.90 -14.14
C ASN A 285 -36.82 -12.42 -14.10
N ILE A 286 -36.46 -13.02 -12.95
CA ILE A 286 -36.42 -14.50 -12.82
C ILE A 286 -37.80 -15.10 -13.08
N GLU A 287 -38.85 -14.47 -12.55
CA GLU A 287 -40.24 -14.93 -12.68
C GLU A 287 -40.80 -14.70 -14.09
N THR A 288 -40.25 -13.72 -14.80
CA THR A 288 -40.70 -13.32 -16.13
C THR A 288 -39.88 -14.05 -17.20
N THR A 289 -40.21 -15.32 -17.45
CA THR A 289 -39.55 -16.15 -18.47
C THR A 289 -39.79 -15.58 -19.88
N SER A 290 -38.93 -14.67 -20.34
CA SER A 290 -38.95 -14.16 -21.71
C SER A 290 -37.81 -14.79 -22.48
N LYS A 291 -38.13 -15.49 -23.59
CA LYS A 291 -37.13 -15.96 -24.54
C LYS A 291 -36.27 -14.78 -25.00
N ARG A 292 -34.94 -14.93 -24.90
CA ARG A 292 -33.95 -14.05 -25.53
C ARG A 292 -34.31 -13.96 -27.00
N ARG A 293 -34.60 -12.74 -27.49
CA ARG A 293 -34.50 -12.48 -28.94
C ARG A 293 -33.05 -12.12 -29.18
N ASP A 294 -32.43 -12.82 -30.11
CA ASP A 294 -31.10 -12.47 -30.58
C ASP A 294 -31.10 -11.02 -31.09
N LEU A 295 -29.99 -10.28 -30.91
CA LEU A 295 -29.86 -8.92 -31.42
C LEU A 295 -30.16 -8.89 -32.92
N ARG A 296 -29.68 -9.89 -33.64
CA ARG A 296 -29.93 -10.07 -35.07
C ARG A 296 -31.42 -10.18 -35.37
N GLU A 297 -32.13 -11.07 -34.68
CA GLU A 297 -33.58 -11.22 -34.82
C GLU A 297 -34.32 -9.91 -34.48
N TYR A 298 -33.86 -9.18 -33.47
CA TYR A 298 -34.45 -7.90 -33.08
C TYR A 298 -34.25 -6.83 -34.16
N ILE A 299 -33.03 -6.71 -34.71
CA ILE A 299 -32.71 -5.77 -35.78
C ILE A 299 -33.50 -6.11 -37.04
N GLU A 300 -33.47 -7.36 -37.50
CA GLU A 300 -34.17 -7.81 -38.70
C GLU A 300 -35.69 -7.62 -38.57
N ALA A 301 -36.27 -7.87 -37.38
CA ALA A 301 -37.71 -7.76 -37.18
C ALA A 301 -38.21 -6.32 -36.93
N ASN A 302 -37.39 -5.42 -36.38
CA ASN A 302 -37.87 -4.12 -35.88
C ASN A 302 -37.12 -2.90 -36.43
N LEU A 303 -35.93 -3.07 -37.01
CA LEU A 303 -35.02 -1.98 -37.36
C LEU A 303 -34.45 -2.08 -38.78
N ALA A 304 -34.92 -3.01 -39.62
CA ALA A 304 -34.44 -3.17 -41.00
C ALA A 304 -34.53 -1.87 -41.81
N ASP A 305 -35.61 -1.10 -41.65
CA ASP A 305 -35.81 0.20 -42.32
C ASP A 305 -34.87 1.32 -41.82
N GLN A 306 -34.13 1.09 -40.73
CA GLN A 306 -33.20 2.05 -40.12
C GLN A 306 -31.73 1.80 -40.50
N MET A 307 -31.45 0.80 -41.35
CA MET A 307 -30.11 0.51 -41.86
C MET A 307 -29.66 1.56 -42.87
N LEU A 308 -28.43 2.05 -42.70
CA LEU A 308 -27.84 3.13 -43.47
C LEU A 308 -26.40 2.80 -43.86
N ILE A 309 -26.01 3.32 -45.02
CA ILE A 309 -24.62 3.43 -45.46
C ILE A 309 -24.12 4.83 -45.06
N THR A 310 -22.91 4.92 -44.53
CA THR A 310 -22.28 6.20 -44.15
C THR A 310 -22.11 7.11 -45.36
N SER A 311 -22.31 8.42 -45.15
CA SER A 311 -22.07 9.47 -46.15
C SER A 311 -20.90 10.36 -45.75
N GLU A 312 -20.18 10.94 -46.72
CA GLU A 312 -19.08 11.88 -46.45
C GLU A 312 -19.50 13.07 -45.57
N GLU A 313 -20.76 13.53 -45.71
CA GLU A 313 -21.32 14.62 -44.91
C GLU A 313 -21.48 14.21 -43.43
N SER A 314 -21.85 12.94 -43.18
CA SER A 314 -21.96 12.41 -41.82
C SER A 314 -20.59 12.32 -41.15
N ILE A 315 -19.55 11.94 -41.90
CA ILE A 315 -18.17 11.87 -41.40
C ILE A 315 -17.69 13.27 -40.99
N LYS A 316 -17.86 14.27 -41.87
CA LYS A 316 -17.49 15.67 -41.56
C LYS A 316 -18.24 16.20 -40.34
N THR A 317 -19.52 15.85 -40.21
CA THR A 317 -20.34 16.23 -39.06
C THR A 317 -19.79 15.63 -37.76
N SER A 318 -19.41 14.35 -37.77
CA SER A 318 -18.82 13.69 -36.60
C SER A 318 -17.50 14.31 -36.17
N SER A 319 -16.58 14.57 -37.11
CA SER A 319 -15.31 15.26 -36.80
C SER A 319 -15.55 16.61 -36.13
N LYS A 320 -16.50 17.40 -36.66
CA LYS A 320 -16.87 18.69 -36.08
C LYS A 320 -17.48 18.57 -34.68
N LEU A 321 -18.24 17.51 -34.40
CA LEU A 321 -18.77 17.25 -33.06
C LEU A 321 -17.65 16.91 -32.06
N LEU A 322 -16.67 16.11 -32.47
CA LEU A 322 -15.49 15.76 -31.65
C LEU A 322 -14.62 16.99 -31.35
N GLU A 323 -14.26 17.76 -32.37
CA GLU A 323 -13.48 19.01 -32.24
C GLU A 323 -14.14 20.00 -31.26
N ASN A 324 -15.47 20.11 -31.31
CA ASN A 324 -16.23 20.99 -30.42
C ASN A 324 -16.49 20.41 -29.02
N GLY A 325 -15.96 19.22 -28.70
CA GLY A 325 -16.16 18.55 -27.41
C GLY A 325 -17.59 18.12 -27.15
N LYS A 326 -18.36 17.83 -28.22
CA LYS A 326 -19.77 17.42 -28.14
C LYS A 326 -19.97 15.93 -27.94
N VAL A 327 -18.90 15.14 -28.04
CA VAL A 327 -18.91 13.69 -27.87
C VAL A 327 -18.05 13.32 -26.67
N ALA A 328 -18.55 12.42 -25.82
CA ALA A 328 -17.77 11.72 -24.81
C ALA A 328 -17.66 10.24 -25.17
N MET A 329 -16.55 9.62 -24.79
CA MET A 329 -16.26 8.22 -25.08
C MET A 329 -16.27 7.38 -23.81
N ILE A 330 -16.88 6.21 -23.88
CA ILE A 330 -16.89 5.20 -22.83
C ILE A 330 -16.32 3.92 -23.42
N VAL A 331 -15.19 3.49 -22.88
CA VAL A 331 -14.55 2.23 -23.26
C VAL A 331 -14.80 1.21 -22.17
N VAL A 332 -15.43 0.09 -22.53
CA VAL A 332 -15.70 -1.02 -21.62
C VAL A 332 -14.67 -2.11 -21.85
N MET A 333 -14.00 -2.50 -20.79
CA MET A 333 -12.97 -3.53 -20.77
C MET A 333 -13.53 -4.75 -20.04
N ASP A 334 -13.64 -5.89 -20.72
CA ASP A 334 -14.09 -7.14 -20.09
C ASP A 334 -12.89 -7.97 -19.61
N ASP A 335 -13.05 -8.66 -18.47
CA ASP A 335 -12.08 -9.61 -17.88
C ASP A 335 -12.17 -11.01 -18.50
N THR A 336 -12.82 -11.18 -19.67
CA THR A 336 -13.08 -12.51 -20.22
C THR A 336 -11.80 -13.13 -20.78
N GLY A 337 -10.94 -13.63 -19.89
CA GLY A 337 -9.84 -14.57 -20.14
C GLY A 337 -10.32 -15.93 -20.66
N ASN A 338 -11.35 -15.98 -21.51
CA ASN A 338 -11.94 -17.19 -22.07
C ASN A 338 -12.19 -17.10 -23.59
N LEU A 339 -11.49 -16.22 -24.30
CA LEU A 339 -11.46 -16.19 -25.77
C LEU A 339 -10.32 -17.04 -26.37
N ALA A 340 -9.75 -17.97 -25.59
CA ALA A 340 -8.71 -18.90 -26.07
C ALA A 340 -9.26 -20.24 -26.63
N SER A 341 -10.57 -20.40 -26.77
CA SER A 341 -11.15 -21.57 -27.43
C SER A 341 -12.31 -21.18 -28.33
N GLU A 342 -11.99 -20.70 -29.53
CA GLU A 342 -12.77 -20.84 -30.78
C GLU A 342 -12.30 -19.78 -31.81
N PHE A 343 -11.05 -19.87 -32.25
CA PHE A 343 -10.66 -19.31 -33.55
C PHE A 343 -9.72 -20.29 -34.23
N ASP A 344 -10.28 -21.09 -35.14
CA ASP A 344 -9.52 -21.86 -36.11
C ASP A 344 -8.88 -20.89 -37.12
N HIS A 345 -7.55 -20.99 -37.21
CA HIS A 345 -6.65 -20.72 -38.34
C HIS A 345 -7.00 -19.62 -39.37
N GLU A 346 -6.26 -18.51 -39.32
CA GLU A 346 -5.28 -18.08 -40.35
C GLU A 346 -4.82 -16.63 -40.11
N ILE A 347 -3.93 -16.40 -39.14
CA ILE A 347 -2.96 -15.28 -39.23
C ILE A 347 -1.63 -15.74 -38.64
N VAL A 348 -0.60 -15.64 -39.48
CA VAL A 348 0.84 -15.79 -39.26
C VAL A 348 1.29 -15.74 -37.79
N GLU A 349 1.97 -16.81 -37.38
CA GLU A 349 2.74 -16.93 -36.14
C GLU A 349 3.62 -15.71 -35.90
N THR A 350 3.20 -14.86 -34.95
CA THR A 350 4.13 -14.10 -34.12
C THR A 350 3.81 -14.46 -32.67
N SER A 351 4.86 -14.79 -31.94
CA SER A 351 4.89 -15.36 -30.60
C SER A 351 3.87 -14.76 -29.61
N SER A 352 3.03 -15.64 -29.05
CA SER A 352 2.46 -15.61 -27.69
C SER A 352 2.58 -14.29 -26.90
N THR A 353 1.55 -13.46 -26.97
CA THR A 353 1.24 -12.49 -25.91
C THR A 353 -0.26 -12.53 -25.67
N GLU A 354 -0.69 -12.96 -24.48
CA GLU A 354 -2.06 -12.71 -24.03
C GLU A 354 -2.28 -11.19 -24.05
N ASP A 355 -3.16 -10.70 -24.93
CA ASP A 355 -3.46 -9.28 -25.04
C ASP A 355 -4.18 -8.83 -23.77
N SER A 356 -3.42 -8.29 -22.81
CA SER A 356 -3.99 -7.63 -21.63
C SER A 356 -5.00 -6.55 -22.09
N PRO A 357 -6.14 -6.33 -21.39
CA PRO A 357 -7.07 -5.25 -21.72
C PRO A 357 -6.39 -3.89 -21.87
N CYS A 358 -5.31 -3.65 -21.11
CA CYS A 358 -4.49 -2.44 -21.22
C CYS A 358 -3.72 -2.35 -22.56
N MET A 359 -3.24 -3.47 -23.09
CA MET A 359 -2.58 -3.54 -24.42
C MET A 359 -3.57 -3.30 -25.55
N LEU A 360 -4.78 -3.85 -25.46
CA LEU A 360 -5.85 -3.58 -26.43
C LEU A 360 -6.22 -2.10 -26.43
N LEU A 361 -6.35 -1.49 -25.25
CA LEU A 361 -6.59 -0.05 -25.14
C LEU A 361 -5.41 0.77 -25.67
N GLN A 362 -4.16 0.41 -25.35
CA GLN A 362 -2.99 1.08 -25.90
C GLN A 362 -2.98 1.01 -27.43
N SER A 363 -3.29 -0.15 -28.00
CA SER A 363 -3.45 -0.33 -29.45
C SER A 363 -4.57 0.56 -30.01
N LEU A 364 -5.72 0.60 -29.34
CA LEU A 364 -6.85 1.44 -29.70
C LEU A 364 -6.50 2.94 -29.72
N LEU A 365 -5.76 3.41 -28.71
CA LEU A 365 -5.41 4.82 -28.55
C LEU A 365 -4.17 5.23 -29.37
N SER A 366 -3.27 4.29 -29.67
CA SER A 366 -1.99 4.59 -30.35
C SER A 366 -2.07 4.45 -31.87
N ASN A 367 -2.94 3.58 -32.40
CA ASN A 367 -2.99 3.30 -33.84
C ASN A 367 -3.63 4.42 -34.67
N ASP A 368 -4.37 5.35 -34.05
CA ASP A 368 -5.08 6.39 -34.78
C ASP A 368 -4.47 7.79 -34.56
N HIS A 369 -3.39 8.07 -35.29
CA HIS A 369 -2.74 9.38 -35.30
C HIS A 369 -3.64 10.55 -35.76
N ARG A 370 -4.82 10.27 -36.36
CA ARG A 370 -5.78 11.31 -36.77
C ARG A 370 -6.66 11.78 -35.63
N LEU A 371 -6.89 10.96 -34.60
CA LEU A 371 -7.67 11.34 -33.40
C LEU A 371 -6.90 12.27 -32.47
N ILE A 372 -5.56 12.14 -32.39
CA ILE A 372 -4.70 12.72 -31.33
C ILE A 372 -4.83 14.25 -31.15
N LYS A 373 -5.16 15.02 -32.20
CA LYS A 373 -5.35 16.48 -32.06
C LYS A 373 -6.67 16.86 -31.38
N ASP A 374 -7.70 16.01 -31.51
CA ASP A 374 -9.05 16.30 -31.06
C ASP A 374 -9.36 15.63 -29.71
N LEU A 375 -8.50 14.72 -29.23
CA LEU A 375 -8.73 14.01 -27.95
C LEU A 375 -8.65 14.92 -26.70
N LYS A 376 -7.99 16.09 -26.76
CA LYS A 376 -7.95 17.03 -25.63
C LYS A 376 -9.33 17.59 -25.25
N SER A 377 -10.24 17.73 -26.23
CA SER A 377 -11.61 18.18 -25.97
C SER A 377 -12.50 17.05 -25.47
N VAL A 378 -12.23 15.81 -25.89
CA VAL A 378 -13.08 14.63 -25.67
C VAL A 378 -12.94 14.08 -24.26
N PRO A 379 -14.03 14.01 -23.48
CA PRO A 379 -14.02 13.30 -22.21
C PRO A 379 -14.01 11.78 -22.42
N LEU A 380 -13.19 11.06 -21.65
CA LEU A 380 -13.03 9.61 -21.71
C LEU A 380 -13.41 8.96 -20.38
N ILE A 381 -14.18 7.88 -20.45
CA ILE A 381 -14.54 7.07 -19.29
C ILE A 381 -14.14 5.62 -19.59
N CYS A 382 -13.26 5.06 -18.78
CA CYS A 382 -12.90 3.66 -18.86
C CYS A 382 -13.64 2.88 -17.78
N VAL A 383 -14.41 1.87 -18.18
CA VAL A 383 -15.10 0.95 -17.28
C VAL A 383 -14.34 -0.37 -17.30
N SER A 384 -13.86 -0.81 -16.15
CA SER A 384 -13.06 -2.03 -16.05
C SER A 384 -13.27 -2.78 -14.72
N PRO A 385 -12.82 -4.04 -14.63
CA PRO A 385 -12.71 -4.77 -13.38
C PRO A 385 -11.82 -4.03 -12.36
N ALA A 386 -12.13 -4.19 -11.07
CA ALA A 386 -11.43 -3.49 -9.97
C ALA A 386 -9.91 -3.77 -9.91
N ASN A 387 -9.51 -5.00 -10.22
CA ASN A 387 -8.10 -5.42 -10.28
C ASN A 387 -7.32 -4.77 -11.43
N VAL A 388 -8.01 -4.25 -12.46
CA VAL A 388 -7.38 -3.62 -13.62
C VAL A 388 -7.23 -2.11 -13.44
N LEU A 389 -8.09 -1.46 -12.63
CA LEU A 389 -8.13 0.01 -12.49
C LEU A 389 -6.77 0.63 -12.10
N GLY A 390 -6.04 0.04 -11.16
CA GLY A 390 -4.73 0.58 -10.74
C GLY A 390 -3.65 0.50 -11.83
N THR A 391 -3.64 -0.59 -12.60
CA THR A 391 -2.76 -0.75 -13.75
C THR A 391 -3.13 0.24 -14.86
N LEU A 392 -4.42 0.45 -15.07
CA LEU A 392 -4.95 1.38 -16.06
C LEU A 392 -4.56 2.83 -15.73
N GLU A 393 -4.77 3.28 -14.47
CA GLU A 393 -4.35 4.61 -14.00
C GLU A 393 -2.84 4.83 -14.17
N SER A 394 -2.03 3.83 -13.83
CA SER A 394 -0.58 3.87 -14.00
C SER A 394 -0.20 3.98 -15.48
N THR A 395 -0.87 3.21 -16.34
CA THR A 395 -0.65 3.21 -17.79
C THR A 395 -0.96 4.56 -18.42
N PHE A 396 -2.07 5.20 -18.03
CA PHE A 396 -2.38 6.55 -18.50
C PHE A 396 -1.33 7.56 -18.01
N SER A 397 -0.93 7.49 -16.75
CA SER A 397 0.06 8.40 -16.17
C SER A 397 1.43 8.29 -16.86
N GLU A 398 1.87 7.07 -17.18
CA GLU A 398 3.14 6.79 -17.85
C GLU A 398 3.18 7.25 -19.31
N ASN A 399 2.00 7.37 -19.96
CA ASN A 399 1.87 7.70 -21.38
C ASN A 399 1.30 9.12 -21.61
N ASP A 400 1.49 10.05 -20.68
CA ASP A 400 0.97 11.44 -20.76
C ASP A 400 -0.55 11.48 -21.07
N HIS A 401 -1.29 10.58 -20.41
CA HIS A 401 -2.71 10.35 -20.58
C HIS A 401 -3.14 10.13 -22.05
N PHE A 402 -2.25 9.62 -22.91
CA PHE A 402 -2.48 9.43 -24.35
C PHE A 402 -2.97 10.70 -25.07
N GLY A 403 -2.64 11.89 -24.54
CA GLY A 403 -3.08 13.18 -25.07
C GLY A 403 -4.47 13.66 -24.61
N PHE A 404 -5.18 12.90 -23.78
CA PHE A 404 -6.40 13.37 -23.11
C PHE A 404 -6.07 14.38 -22.00
N ASP A 405 -7.03 15.24 -21.67
CA ASP A 405 -6.96 16.06 -20.46
C ASP A 405 -7.25 15.17 -19.24
N GLU A 406 -6.29 15.03 -18.32
CA GLU A 406 -6.41 14.25 -17.08
C GLU A 406 -7.72 14.53 -16.33
N LYS A 407 -8.19 15.79 -16.32
CA LYS A 407 -9.42 16.18 -15.62
C LYS A 407 -10.71 15.67 -16.29
N LYS A 408 -10.58 15.13 -17.50
CA LYS A 408 -11.66 14.60 -18.33
C LYS A 408 -11.54 13.10 -18.55
N VAL A 409 -10.66 12.42 -17.82
CA VAL A 409 -10.52 10.97 -17.81
C VAL A 409 -11.09 10.43 -16.50
N TRP A 410 -12.01 9.47 -16.58
CA TRP A 410 -12.56 8.77 -15.41
C TRP A 410 -12.35 7.27 -15.53
N PHE A 411 -11.99 6.65 -14.41
CA PHE A 411 -11.89 5.21 -14.27
C PHE A 411 -13.00 4.72 -13.34
N LEU A 412 -13.83 3.80 -13.84
CA LEU A 412 -14.99 3.27 -13.13
C LEU A 412 -14.89 1.76 -12.99
N GLU A 413 -15.20 1.26 -11.80
CA GLU A 413 -15.44 -0.17 -11.63
C GLU A 413 -16.72 -0.58 -12.39
N GLU A 414 -16.65 -1.72 -13.07
CA GLU A 414 -17.82 -2.38 -13.63
C GLU A 414 -18.90 -2.66 -12.55
N GLU A 415 -20.17 -2.57 -12.93
CA GLU A 415 -21.27 -2.88 -12.02
C GLU A 415 -21.33 -4.40 -11.77
N LYS A 416 -21.38 -4.79 -10.49
CA LYS A 416 -21.49 -6.19 -10.06
C LYS A 416 -22.76 -6.43 -9.27
N LEU A 417 -23.44 -7.54 -9.54
CA LEU A 417 -24.57 -7.99 -8.74
C LEU A 417 -24.25 -9.25 -7.95
N PRO A 418 -24.83 -9.41 -6.75
CA PRO A 418 -24.73 -10.66 -6.00
C PRO A 418 -25.37 -11.83 -6.76
N VAL A 419 -24.69 -12.96 -6.73
CA VAL A 419 -25.24 -14.25 -7.17
C VAL A 419 -26.27 -14.70 -6.13
N VAL A 420 -27.42 -15.17 -6.58
CA VAL A 420 -28.51 -15.58 -5.69
C VAL A 420 -28.88 -17.04 -5.86
N SER A 421 -29.26 -17.70 -4.77
CA SER A 421 -29.68 -19.10 -4.77
C SER A 421 -30.97 -19.28 -5.56
N LYS A 422 -31.16 -20.47 -6.12
CA LYS A 422 -32.50 -20.94 -6.44
C LYS A 422 -33.33 -21.07 -5.15
N PRO A 423 -34.64 -20.78 -5.19
CA PRO A 423 -35.48 -20.99 -4.03
C PRO A 423 -35.59 -22.49 -3.75
N ALA A 424 -35.44 -22.87 -2.48
CA ALA A 424 -35.86 -24.20 -2.03
C ALA A 424 -37.40 -24.25 -1.97
N GLU A 425 -37.97 -25.42 -2.26
CA GLU A 425 -39.42 -25.65 -2.44
C GLU A 425 -40.31 -25.10 -1.31
N GLU A 426 -39.78 -24.93 -0.11
CA GLU A 426 -40.54 -24.51 1.07
C GLU A 426 -40.53 -22.99 1.37
N LEU A 427 -39.63 -22.20 0.76
CA LEU A 427 -39.39 -20.82 1.22
C LEU A 427 -39.53 -19.72 0.15
N ASN A 428 -39.64 -20.04 -1.14
CA ASN A 428 -39.81 -19.06 -2.25
C ASN A 428 -38.96 -17.77 -2.12
N LYS A 429 -37.74 -17.89 -1.57
CA LYS A 429 -36.85 -16.75 -1.35
C LYS A 429 -35.46 -17.05 -1.90
N HIS A 430 -34.98 -16.14 -2.71
CA HIS A 430 -33.61 -16.13 -3.22
C HIS A 430 -32.66 -15.59 -2.14
N LYS A 431 -31.58 -16.32 -1.86
CA LYS A 431 -30.55 -15.90 -0.89
C LYS A 431 -29.28 -15.49 -1.61
N ILE A 432 -28.69 -14.36 -1.22
CA ILE A 432 -27.34 -13.97 -1.68
C ILE A 432 -26.35 -15.07 -1.28
N LEU A 433 -25.58 -15.58 -2.24
CA LEU A 433 -24.54 -16.55 -1.98
C LEU A 433 -23.29 -15.87 -1.41
N MET A 434 -22.60 -16.57 -0.51
CA MET A 434 -21.32 -16.11 0.04
C MET A 434 -20.18 -16.85 -0.67
N GLN A 435 -19.17 -16.15 -1.16
CA GLN A 435 -17.96 -16.76 -1.71
C GLN A 435 -17.04 -17.26 -0.60
N THR A 436 -16.95 -16.49 0.49
CA THR A 436 -16.28 -16.86 1.73
C THR A 436 -17.13 -16.35 2.90
N PRO A 437 -16.84 -16.70 4.16
CA PRO A 437 -17.61 -16.20 5.30
C PRO A 437 -17.68 -14.66 5.38
N TRP A 438 -16.78 -13.93 4.74
CA TRP A 438 -16.69 -12.47 4.79
C TRP A 438 -16.76 -11.82 3.39
N GLU A 439 -17.18 -12.58 2.38
CA GLU A 439 -17.26 -12.09 1.01
C GLU A 439 -18.54 -12.61 0.36
N ILE A 440 -19.34 -11.72 -0.20
CA ILE A 440 -20.49 -12.12 -1.00
C ILE A 440 -20.02 -12.54 -2.39
N LEU A 441 -20.61 -13.59 -2.95
CA LEU A 441 -20.33 -13.97 -4.33
C LEU A 441 -21.03 -12.98 -5.27
N GLN A 442 -20.25 -12.30 -6.11
CA GLN A 442 -20.75 -11.31 -7.06
C GLN A 442 -20.11 -11.53 -8.42
N VAL A 443 -20.86 -11.23 -9.47
CA VAL A 443 -20.38 -11.28 -10.85
C VAL A 443 -20.69 -9.96 -11.57
N PRO A 444 -19.90 -9.59 -12.59
CA PRO A 444 -20.21 -8.44 -13.45
C PRO A 444 -21.58 -8.58 -14.09
N VAL A 445 -22.29 -7.46 -14.20
CA VAL A 445 -23.60 -7.40 -14.87
C VAL A 445 -23.47 -7.45 -16.39
N GLY A 446 -22.27 -7.29 -16.95
CA GLY A 446 -22.03 -7.16 -18.39
C GLY A 446 -22.18 -5.72 -18.89
N SER A 447 -22.14 -5.52 -20.20
CA SER A 447 -22.03 -4.20 -20.85
C SER A 447 -23.19 -3.24 -20.56
N GLY A 448 -24.39 -3.75 -20.28
CA GLY A 448 -25.54 -2.96 -19.84
C GLY A 448 -25.34 -2.32 -18.46
N GLY A 449 -24.42 -2.87 -17.65
CA GLY A 449 -24.01 -2.33 -16.35
C GLY A 449 -23.44 -0.91 -16.44
N VAL A 450 -22.90 -0.50 -17.59
CA VAL A 450 -22.39 0.87 -17.82
C VAL A 450 -23.45 1.94 -17.50
N ILE A 451 -24.72 1.68 -17.82
CA ILE A 451 -25.82 2.60 -17.53
C ILE A 451 -25.98 2.79 -16.01
N SER A 452 -25.80 1.73 -15.23
CA SER A 452 -25.77 1.80 -13.76
C SER A 452 -24.52 2.52 -13.26
N SER A 453 -23.34 2.18 -13.79
CA SER A 453 -22.07 2.81 -13.40
C SER A 453 -22.09 4.32 -13.63
N LEU A 454 -22.70 4.80 -14.72
CA LEU A 454 -22.86 6.24 -15.01
C LEU A 454 -23.84 6.96 -14.09
N SER A 455 -24.76 6.24 -13.44
CA SER A 455 -25.62 6.81 -12.41
C SER A 455 -24.87 7.07 -11.10
N SER A 456 -23.69 6.45 -10.95
CA SER A 456 -22.81 6.62 -9.80
C SER A 456 -21.80 7.74 -10.06
N GLY A 457 -21.73 8.70 -9.14
CA GLY A 457 -20.92 9.91 -9.32
C GLY A 457 -21.58 10.95 -10.24
N ASN A 458 -21.20 12.21 -10.11
CA ASN A 458 -21.79 13.32 -10.88
C ASN A 458 -21.28 13.34 -12.34
N ILE A 459 -20.97 12.19 -12.93
CA ILE A 459 -20.32 12.09 -14.24
C ILE A 459 -21.23 12.63 -15.33
N LEU A 460 -22.48 12.19 -15.41
CA LEU A 460 -23.41 12.70 -16.42
C LEU A 460 -23.70 14.20 -16.26
N GLU A 461 -23.70 14.71 -15.03
CA GLU A 461 -23.83 16.14 -14.77
C GLU A 461 -22.59 16.90 -15.25
N ASN A 462 -21.40 16.39 -14.97
CA ASN A 462 -20.14 16.95 -15.44
C ASN A 462 -20.07 16.97 -16.97
N LEU A 463 -20.41 15.86 -17.65
CA LEU A 463 -20.47 15.80 -19.11
C LEU A 463 -21.47 16.84 -19.67
N SER A 464 -22.62 17.00 -19.01
CA SER A 464 -23.61 18.01 -19.38
C SER A 464 -23.08 19.44 -19.22
N VAL A 465 -22.33 19.73 -18.15
CA VAL A 465 -21.67 21.03 -17.92
C VAL A 465 -20.59 21.29 -18.97
N MET A 466 -19.89 20.24 -19.42
CA MET A 466 -18.90 20.30 -20.48
C MET A 466 -19.52 20.47 -21.87
N GLY A 467 -20.84 20.44 -21.99
CA GLY A 467 -21.55 20.65 -23.24
C GLY A 467 -21.60 19.43 -24.16
N VAL A 468 -21.38 18.24 -23.62
CA VAL A 468 -21.51 16.96 -24.33
C VAL A 468 -22.97 16.72 -24.73
N GLU A 469 -23.16 16.33 -25.99
CA GLU A 469 -24.47 16.05 -26.60
C GLU A 469 -24.63 14.56 -26.94
N TYR A 470 -23.52 13.83 -27.12
CA TYR A 470 -23.51 12.42 -27.48
C TYR A 470 -22.51 11.64 -26.63
N ILE A 471 -22.87 10.41 -26.27
CA ILE A 471 -22.01 9.46 -25.58
C ILE A 471 -21.82 8.24 -26.46
N GLU A 472 -20.58 7.97 -26.80
CA GLU A 472 -20.13 6.81 -27.55
C GLU A 472 -19.69 5.73 -26.58
N VAL A 473 -20.22 4.51 -26.71
CA VAL A 473 -19.97 3.37 -25.83
C VAL A 473 -19.47 2.22 -26.68
N CYS A 474 -18.23 1.78 -26.45
CA CYS A 474 -17.57 0.74 -27.24
C CYS A 474 -16.83 -0.27 -26.36
N ALA A 475 -16.67 -1.48 -26.89
CA ALA A 475 -15.80 -2.50 -26.31
C ALA A 475 -14.33 -2.25 -26.68
N ALA A 476 -13.41 -2.51 -25.76
CA ALA A 476 -11.97 -2.29 -25.95
C ALA A 476 -11.32 -3.17 -27.04
N ASN A 477 -11.97 -4.29 -27.41
CA ASN A 477 -11.48 -5.23 -28.43
C ASN A 477 -11.71 -4.76 -29.88
N GLN A 478 -12.36 -3.61 -30.10
CA GLN A 478 -12.60 -3.11 -31.44
C GLN A 478 -11.36 -2.48 -32.04
N ARG A 479 -10.95 -2.96 -33.23
CA ARG A 479 -9.84 -2.40 -34.00
C ARG A 479 -10.14 -1.05 -34.68
N TYR A 480 -11.38 -0.57 -34.61
CA TYR A 480 -11.86 0.58 -35.38
C TYR A 480 -12.69 1.55 -34.51
N CYS A 481 -12.03 2.53 -33.89
CA CYS A 481 -12.68 3.67 -33.24
C CYS A 481 -12.86 4.85 -34.22
N GLU A 482 -13.23 4.59 -35.47
CA GLU A 482 -13.62 5.70 -36.34
C GLU A 482 -14.99 6.20 -35.87
N SER A 483 -15.01 7.30 -35.11
CA SER A 483 -16.21 7.94 -34.58
C SER A 483 -16.99 8.64 -35.71
N GLN A 484 -17.59 7.86 -36.61
CA GLN A 484 -18.49 8.34 -37.67
C GLN A 484 -19.96 8.27 -37.22
N LEU A 485 -20.25 7.51 -36.18
CA LEU A 485 -21.60 7.17 -35.75
C LEU A 485 -22.34 8.37 -35.13
N ALA A 486 -21.64 9.24 -34.40
CA ALA A 486 -22.25 10.41 -33.76
C ALA A 486 -22.86 11.40 -34.76
N GLY A 487 -22.19 11.67 -35.88
CA GLY A 487 -22.70 12.54 -36.95
C GLY A 487 -23.92 11.96 -37.66
N VAL A 488 -24.00 10.64 -37.84
CA VAL A 488 -25.20 9.99 -38.39
C VAL A 488 -26.38 10.13 -37.44
N VAL A 489 -26.17 9.86 -36.14
CA VAL A 489 -27.20 10.05 -35.10
C VAL A 489 -27.69 11.49 -35.07
N HIS A 490 -26.76 12.45 -35.13
CA HIS A 490 -27.05 13.88 -35.16
C HIS A 490 -27.88 14.28 -36.38
N ALA A 491 -27.44 13.91 -37.58
CA ALA A 491 -28.12 14.25 -38.83
C ALA A 491 -29.55 13.71 -38.90
N ARG A 492 -29.81 12.56 -38.27
CA ARG A 492 -31.15 11.93 -38.21
C ARG A 492 -32.00 12.40 -37.04
N GLY A 493 -31.45 13.15 -36.08
CA GLY A 493 -32.14 13.47 -34.82
C GLY A 493 -32.55 12.21 -34.04
N ALA A 494 -31.72 11.17 -34.14
CA ALA A 494 -31.89 9.89 -33.46
C ALA A 494 -31.45 9.98 -32.00
N GLU A 495 -31.94 9.07 -31.17
CA GLU A 495 -31.53 8.92 -29.76
C GLU A 495 -30.44 7.86 -29.61
N VAL A 496 -30.43 6.85 -30.48
CA VAL A 496 -29.48 5.73 -30.45
C VAL A 496 -28.93 5.45 -31.84
N GLY A 497 -27.61 5.32 -31.94
CA GLY A 497 -26.90 4.81 -33.10
C GLY A 497 -26.27 3.47 -32.78
N ILE A 498 -26.29 2.55 -33.74
CA ILE A 498 -25.66 1.23 -33.62
C ILE A 498 -24.75 1.02 -34.81
N ARG A 499 -23.51 0.56 -34.56
CA ARG A 499 -22.65 -0.01 -35.59
C ARG A 499 -22.87 -1.53 -35.63
N TYR A 500 -23.26 -2.03 -36.79
CA TYR A 500 -23.63 -3.43 -37.01
C TYR A 500 -22.74 -4.06 -38.08
N PHE A 501 -22.18 -5.23 -37.78
CA PHE A 501 -21.36 -6.02 -38.71
C PHE A 501 -22.15 -7.21 -39.24
N LYS A 502 -22.27 -7.32 -40.56
CA LYS A 502 -23.14 -8.34 -41.19
C LYS A 502 -22.59 -9.76 -41.12
N ASN A 503 -21.26 -9.91 -41.14
CA ASN A 503 -20.56 -11.19 -41.37
C ASN A 503 -19.77 -11.73 -40.17
N ARG A 504 -19.76 -11.05 -39.02
CA ARG A 504 -19.22 -11.61 -37.78
C ARG A 504 -20.31 -12.35 -37.02
N ASP A 505 -19.94 -13.40 -36.30
CA ASP A 505 -20.73 -13.85 -35.17
C ASP A 505 -20.92 -12.63 -34.27
N ASN A 506 -22.16 -12.11 -34.21
CA ASN A 506 -22.52 -10.94 -33.43
C ASN A 506 -22.51 -11.31 -31.94
N ASN A 507 -21.31 -11.54 -31.42
CA ASN A 507 -21.10 -11.68 -30.00
C ASN A 507 -21.48 -10.35 -29.35
N GLU A 508 -22.38 -10.39 -28.36
CA GLU A 508 -22.86 -9.20 -27.65
C GLU A 508 -21.74 -8.42 -26.93
N GLU A 509 -20.55 -9.01 -26.85
CA GLU A 509 -19.31 -8.44 -26.31
C GLU A 509 -18.60 -7.47 -27.28
N ASN A 510 -18.90 -7.52 -28.58
CA ASN A 510 -18.31 -6.62 -29.58
C ASN A 510 -19.31 -5.55 -30.03
N PHE A 511 -19.53 -4.55 -29.17
CA PHE A 511 -20.52 -3.50 -29.40
C PHE A 511 -19.90 -2.13 -29.64
N HIS A 512 -20.63 -1.33 -30.41
CA HIS A 512 -20.36 0.09 -30.58
C HIS A 512 -21.65 0.85 -30.82
N MET A 513 -22.04 1.62 -29.81
CA MET A 513 -23.29 2.36 -29.78
C MET A 513 -23.04 3.83 -29.47
N VAL A 514 -23.87 4.71 -29.99
CA VAL A 514 -23.91 6.13 -29.61
C VAL A 514 -25.28 6.43 -29.04
N PHE A 515 -25.31 7.20 -27.96
CA PHE A 515 -26.53 7.65 -27.31
C PHE A 515 -26.56 9.17 -27.28
N SER A 516 -27.73 9.76 -27.52
CA SER A 516 -27.94 11.16 -27.19
C SER A 516 -27.88 11.37 -25.67
N MET A 517 -27.40 12.54 -25.25
CA MET A 517 -27.27 12.85 -23.83
C MET A 517 -28.63 12.85 -23.12
N ASP A 518 -29.69 13.27 -23.81
CA ASP A 518 -31.06 13.24 -23.25
C ASP A 518 -31.56 11.82 -23.02
N PHE A 519 -31.30 10.91 -23.97
CA PHE A 519 -31.67 9.52 -23.83
C PHE A 519 -30.84 8.81 -22.75
N MET A 520 -29.53 9.08 -22.66
CA MET A 520 -28.70 8.55 -21.59
C MET A 520 -29.15 9.03 -20.19
N LYS A 521 -29.55 10.30 -20.06
CA LYS A 521 -30.18 10.83 -18.82
C LYS A 521 -31.50 10.13 -18.49
N LYS A 522 -32.31 9.80 -19.51
CA LYS A 522 -33.55 9.03 -19.33
C LYS A 522 -33.28 7.61 -18.83
N LEU A 523 -32.30 6.92 -19.42
CA LEU A 523 -31.90 5.56 -19.03
C LEU A 523 -31.39 5.51 -17.59
N THR A 524 -30.49 6.40 -17.21
CA THR A 524 -29.91 6.44 -15.85
C THR A 524 -30.93 6.79 -14.76
N LYS A 525 -31.94 7.61 -15.06
CA LYS A 525 -33.06 7.88 -14.13
C LYS A 525 -33.99 6.68 -13.97
N ASN A 526 -34.22 5.93 -15.05
CA ASN A 526 -35.18 4.84 -15.10
C ASN A 526 -34.49 3.51 -15.44
N LEU A 527 -33.69 3.00 -14.50
CA LEU A 527 -32.99 1.70 -14.63
C LEU A 527 -33.93 0.51 -14.91
N ASP A 528 -35.23 0.63 -14.64
CA ASP A 528 -36.23 -0.42 -14.93
C ASP A 528 -36.35 -0.72 -16.44
N ASN A 529 -35.79 0.16 -17.28
CA ASN A 529 -35.65 -0.02 -18.71
C ASN A 529 -34.53 -0.99 -19.11
N LEU A 530 -33.61 -1.30 -18.20
CA LEU A 530 -32.56 -2.28 -18.43
C LEU A 530 -33.14 -3.68 -18.24
N TYR A 531 -32.95 -4.54 -19.23
CA TYR A 531 -33.32 -5.93 -19.09
C TYR A 531 -32.14 -6.71 -18.51
N LEU A 532 -32.32 -7.24 -17.30
CA LEU A 532 -31.39 -8.20 -16.70
C LEU A 532 -31.92 -9.61 -16.91
N GLN A 533 -31.13 -10.42 -17.60
CA GLN A 533 -31.37 -11.83 -17.77
C GLN A 533 -30.83 -12.60 -16.57
N ALA A 534 -31.67 -13.46 -15.99
CA ALA A 534 -31.23 -14.46 -15.02
C ALA A 534 -30.66 -15.69 -15.77
N ILE A 535 -29.41 -16.04 -15.47
CA ILE A 535 -28.70 -17.17 -16.05
C ILE A 535 -28.49 -18.20 -14.95
N GLU A 536 -29.02 -19.41 -15.14
CA GLU A 536 -28.78 -20.50 -14.22
C GLU A 536 -27.35 -21.00 -14.31
N LYS A 537 -26.63 -21.01 -13.18
CA LYS A 537 -25.27 -21.55 -13.10
C LYS A 537 -25.04 -22.39 -11.85
N PRO A 538 -24.09 -23.36 -11.90
CA PRO A 538 -23.65 -24.10 -10.73
C PRO A 538 -22.54 -23.30 -10.04
N ASN A 539 -22.87 -22.55 -9.00
CA ASN A 539 -21.91 -21.74 -8.25
C ASN A 539 -21.54 -22.39 -6.91
N ALA A 540 -20.23 -22.61 -6.73
CA ALA A 540 -19.66 -22.96 -5.44
C ALA A 540 -19.81 -21.78 -4.48
N HIS A 541 -20.16 -22.06 -3.23
CA HIS A 541 -20.39 -21.03 -2.23
C HIS A 541 -20.21 -21.59 -0.82
N THR A 542 -20.00 -20.71 0.16
CA THR A 542 -20.01 -21.08 1.58
C THR A 542 -21.35 -20.71 2.19
N CYS A 543 -21.88 -21.52 3.11
CA CYS A 543 -23.04 -21.12 3.92
C CYS A 543 -22.91 -21.59 5.37
N MET A 544 -23.80 -21.10 6.24
CA MET A 544 -23.85 -21.49 7.65
C MET A 544 -24.83 -22.65 7.84
N VAL A 545 -24.32 -23.81 8.24
CA VAL A 545 -25.09 -25.03 8.58
C VAL A 545 -24.72 -25.44 10.00
N ASP A 546 -25.71 -25.64 10.87
CA ASP A 546 -25.49 -26.06 12.27
C ASP A 546 -24.45 -25.22 13.06
N LYS A 547 -24.40 -23.92 12.77
CA LYS A 547 -23.45 -22.92 13.34
C LYS A 547 -22.00 -23.09 12.88
N GLU A 548 -21.75 -23.94 11.90
CA GLU A 548 -20.48 -24.06 11.22
C GLU A 548 -20.60 -23.57 9.78
N TRP A 549 -19.49 -23.07 9.23
CA TRP A 549 -19.46 -22.69 7.83
C TRP A 549 -19.01 -23.87 7.00
N VAL A 550 -19.76 -24.16 5.95
CA VAL A 550 -19.53 -25.30 5.08
C VAL A 550 -19.42 -24.78 3.65
N ASP A 551 -18.39 -25.24 2.94
CA ASP A 551 -18.24 -25.00 1.52
C ASP A 551 -19.10 -26.00 0.73
N ILE A 552 -19.88 -25.50 -0.20
CA ILE A 552 -20.81 -26.26 -1.03
C ILE A 552 -20.33 -26.21 -2.47
N THR A 553 -20.04 -27.39 -3.02
CA THR A 553 -19.81 -27.59 -4.45
C THR A 553 -21.07 -28.19 -5.08
N PRO A 554 -21.81 -27.45 -5.91
CA PRO A 554 -23.07 -27.93 -6.45
C PRO A 554 -22.88 -29.01 -7.52
N SER A 555 -23.73 -30.02 -7.51
CA SER A 555 -23.81 -31.05 -8.56
C SER A 555 -24.79 -30.70 -9.69
N SER A 556 -25.55 -29.62 -9.54
CA SER A 556 -26.55 -29.14 -10.50
C SER A 556 -26.68 -27.60 -10.43
N MET A 557 -27.45 -27.02 -11.35
CA MET A 557 -27.73 -25.57 -11.35
C MET A 557 -28.43 -25.15 -10.06
N ASN A 558 -27.72 -24.43 -9.18
CA ASN A 558 -28.18 -24.07 -7.84
C ASN A 558 -28.42 -22.56 -7.65
N SER A 559 -28.09 -21.74 -8.65
CA SER A 559 -28.05 -20.28 -8.50
C SER A 559 -28.41 -19.55 -9.79
N TYR A 560 -28.65 -18.25 -9.66
CA TYR A 560 -28.80 -17.31 -10.76
C TYR A 560 -27.70 -16.25 -10.73
N GLU A 561 -27.04 -16.07 -11.86
CA GLU A 561 -26.24 -14.90 -12.21
C GLU A 561 -27.11 -13.94 -13.04
N PHE A 562 -26.80 -12.65 -13.00
CA PHE A 562 -27.56 -11.63 -13.73
C PHE A 562 -26.67 -10.94 -14.74
N ASN A 563 -27.07 -11.01 -16.01
CA ASN A 563 -26.37 -10.36 -17.12
C ASN A 563 -27.32 -9.40 -17.84
N SER A 564 -26.79 -8.26 -18.28
CA SER A 564 -27.47 -7.27 -19.10
C SER A 564 -26.53 -6.84 -20.22
N SER A 565 -26.98 -7.01 -21.46
CA SER A 565 -26.32 -6.45 -22.63
C SER A 565 -26.70 -4.97 -22.81
N ILE A 566 -25.78 -4.15 -23.29
CA ILE A 566 -26.02 -2.74 -23.62
C ILE A 566 -27.15 -2.56 -24.66
N TYR A 567 -27.34 -3.56 -25.54
CA TYR A 567 -28.44 -3.58 -26.51
C TYR A 567 -29.82 -3.69 -25.87
N SER A 568 -29.92 -4.09 -24.60
CA SER A 568 -31.20 -4.11 -23.87
C SER A 568 -31.84 -2.73 -23.76
N THR A 569 -31.04 -1.66 -23.82
CA THR A 569 -31.50 -0.27 -23.81
C THR A 569 -32.44 0.08 -24.97
N LEU A 570 -32.38 -0.68 -26.08
CA LEU A 570 -33.24 -0.48 -27.25
C LEU A 570 -34.72 -0.68 -26.92
N LYS A 571 -35.05 -1.47 -25.89
CA LYS A 571 -36.44 -1.64 -25.42
C LYS A 571 -37.06 -0.32 -24.93
N ALA A 572 -36.23 0.64 -24.53
CA ALA A 572 -36.65 1.94 -24.02
C ALA A 572 -36.69 3.06 -25.08
N CYS A 573 -36.22 2.74 -26.29
CA CYS A 573 -36.14 3.66 -27.43
C CYS A 573 -37.24 3.34 -28.45
N SER A 574 -37.81 4.38 -29.07
CA SER A 574 -38.67 4.16 -30.24
C SER A 574 -37.81 3.69 -31.41
N SER A 575 -38.28 2.71 -32.19
CA SER A 575 -37.59 2.24 -33.40
C SER A 575 -37.31 3.37 -34.40
N SER A 576 -38.19 4.36 -34.48
CA SER A 576 -38.01 5.57 -35.33
C SER A 576 -36.88 6.50 -34.88
N LYS A 577 -36.36 6.32 -33.66
CA LYS A 577 -35.27 7.08 -33.05
C LYS A 577 -33.96 6.28 -32.97
N VAL A 578 -33.91 5.13 -33.61
CA VAL A 578 -32.71 4.30 -33.72
C VAL A 578 -32.19 4.40 -35.16
N CYS A 579 -30.87 4.56 -35.33
CA CYS A 579 -30.22 4.41 -36.64
C CYS A 579 -29.15 3.32 -36.58
N ILE A 580 -29.05 2.53 -37.65
CA ILE A 580 -28.07 1.44 -37.77
C ILE A 580 -27.13 1.77 -38.91
N ILE A 581 -25.82 1.74 -38.65
CA ILE A 581 -24.79 1.77 -39.68
C ILE A 581 -24.33 0.35 -39.91
N GLU A 582 -24.57 -0.15 -41.12
CA GLU A 582 -24.02 -1.44 -41.55
C GLU A 582 -22.60 -1.22 -42.08
N ILE A 583 -21.66 -2.02 -41.60
CA ILE A 583 -20.27 -2.02 -42.09
C ILE A 583 -20.01 -3.33 -42.82
N GLU A 584 -19.61 -3.22 -44.08
CA GLU A 584 -19.00 -4.31 -44.84
C GLU A 584 -17.50 -4.34 -44.49
N GLU A 585 -16.98 -5.51 -44.10
CA GLU A 585 -15.54 -5.71 -43.82
C GLU A 585 -14.68 -5.59 -45.08
#